data_AF-A0A2T2YQA3-F1
#
_entry.id   AF-A0A2T2YQA3-F1
#
_cell.length_a   1.000
_cell.length_b   1.000
_cell.length_c   1.000
_cell.angle_alpha   90.00
_cell.angle_beta   90.00
_cell.angle_gamma   90.00
#
_symmetry.space_group_name_H-M   'P 1'
#
loop_
_entity.id
_entity.type
_entity.pdbx_description
1 polymer ?
#
loop_
_entity_poly.entity_id
_entity_poly.type
_entity_poly.pdbx_seq_one_letter_code
_entity_poly.pdbx_strand_id
1 'polypeptide(L)' 'MLADEVRVALDALATDSPCVVVGHSIGALIVMVCVARHPEHAAGLVLVDGTTLHRLEATSWSVLTAATTSLARR' A
#
# COMPACT_ATOMS: atom_id res chain seq x y z
N MET A 1 -1.04 10.43 7.97
CA MET A 1 -0.56 9.02 7.89
C MET A 1 -0.16 8.72 6.45
N LEU A 2 0.62 7.67 6.14
CA LEU A 2 1.04 7.35 4.76
C LEU A 2 -0.14 7.23 3.76
N ALA A 3 -1.31 6.79 4.23
CA ALA A 3 -2.52 6.75 3.40
C ALA A 3 -3.02 8.14 2.99
N ASP A 4 -2.86 9.15 3.84
CA ASP A 4 -3.28 10.53 3.55
C ASP A 4 -2.29 11.19 2.57
N GLU A 5 -1.00 10.85 2.65
CA GLU A 5 0.01 11.30 1.68
C GLU A 5 -0.30 10.80 0.26
N VAL A 6 -0.82 9.57 0.13
CA VAL A 6 -1.28 9.05 -1.17
C VAL A 6 -2.42 9.90 -1.72
N ARG A 7 -3.36 10.34 -0.88
CA ARG A 7 -4.46 11.24 -1.29
C ARG A 7 -3.92 12.59 -1.76
N VAL A 8 -3.04 13.21 -0.98
CA VAL A 8 -2.38 14.48 -1.35
C VAL A 8 -1.66 14.37 -2.69
N ALA A 9 -0.93 13.27 -2.92
CA ALA A 9 -0.22 13.05 -4.18
C ALA A 9 -1.19 12.90 -5.36
N LEU A 10 -2.29 12.17 -5.19
CA LEU A 10 -3.30 11.99 -6.24
C LEU A 10 -4.09 13.29 -6.51
N ASP A 11 -4.36 14.11 -5.49
CA ASP A 11 -5.00 15.43 -5.66
C ASP A 11 -4.11 16.39 -6.45
N ALA A 12 -2.80 16.35 -6.20
CA ALA A 12 -1.82 17.15 -6.95
C ALA A 12 -1.75 16.78 -8.44
N LEU A 13 -2.18 15.57 -8.80
CA LEU A 13 -2.24 15.11 -10.20
C LEU A 13 -3.52 15.56 -10.92
N ALA A 14 -4.42 16.31 -10.25
CA ALA A 14 -5.67 16.84 -10.80
C ALA A 14 -6.53 15.78 -11.51
N THR A 15 -6.64 14.58 -10.91
CA THR A 15 -7.51 13.54 -11.44
C THR A 15 -8.96 13.84 -11.06
N ASP A 16 -9.67 14.58 -11.91
CA ASP A 16 -11.11 14.86 -11.74
C ASP A 16 -12.00 13.61 -11.89
N SER A 17 -11.39 12.48 -12.25
CA SER A 17 -12.07 11.19 -12.43
C SER A 17 -11.48 10.13 -11.49
N PRO A 18 -12.31 9.19 -10.99
CA PRO A 18 -11.84 8.07 -10.18
C PRO A 18 -10.77 7.26 -10.91
N CYS A 19 -9.74 6.82 -10.19
CA CYS A 19 -8.60 6.12 -10.78
C CYS A 19 -8.51 4.66 -10.29
N VAL A 20 -7.82 3.81 -11.04
CA VAL A 20 -7.44 2.48 -10.56
C VAL A 20 -6.21 2.62 -9.67
N VAL A 21 -6.34 2.23 -8.40
CA VAL A 21 -5.25 2.30 -7.43
C VAL A 21 -4.59 0.94 -7.31
N VAL A 22 -3.27 0.89 -7.47
CA VAL A 22 -2.48 -0.34 -7.38
C VAL A 22 -1.55 -0.26 -6.17
N GLY A 23 -1.63 -1.24 -5.28
CA GLY A 23 -0.76 -1.35 -4.11
C GLY A 23 0.04 -2.64 -4.12
N HIS A 24 1.37 -2.52 -3.96
CA HIS A 24 2.29 -3.65 -3.86
C HIS A 24 2.91 -3.75 -2.46
N SER A 25 3.10 -4.97 -1.93
CA SER A 25 3.74 -5.20 -0.62
C SER A 25 3.10 -4.34 0.48
N ILE A 26 3.86 -3.59 1.28
CA ILE A 26 3.29 -2.66 2.29
C ILE A 26 2.41 -1.57 1.67
N GLY A 27 2.67 -1.20 0.41
CA GLY A 27 1.84 -0.28 -0.36
C GLY A 27 0.40 -0.77 -0.46
N ALA A 28 0.15 -2.10 -0.52
CA ALA A 28 -1.20 -2.67 -0.51
C ALA A 28 -1.98 -2.27 0.75
N LEU A 29 -1.36 -2.36 1.94
CA LEU A 29 -1.99 -1.94 3.19
C LEU A 29 -2.32 -0.44 3.19
N ILE A 30 -1.38 0.36 2.71
CA ILE A 30 -1.51 1.83 2.66
C ILE A 30 -2.67 2.23 1.73
N VAL A 31 -2.73 1.68 0.51
CA VAL A 31 -3.79 2.03 -0.44
C VAL A 31 -5.14 1.45 -0.05
N MET A 32 -5.20 0.31 0.64
CA MET A 32 -6.46 -0.20 1.20
C MET A 32 -7.06 0.80 2.17
N VAL A 33 -6.26 1.40 3.06
CA VAL A 33 -6.73 2.43 3.99
C VAL A 33 -7.12 3.71 3.26
N CYS A 34 -6.32 4.14 2.28
CA CYS A 34 -6.64 5.33 1.47
C CYS A 34 -7.99 5.18 0.74
N VAL A 35 -8.21 4.06 0.04
CA VAL A 35 -9.44 3.80 -0.71
C VAL A 35 -10.62 3.60 0.24
N ALA A 36 -10.45 2.96 1.39
CA ALA A 36 -11.53 2.82 2.37
C ALA A 36 -12.01 4.17 2.93
N ARG A 37 -11.14 5.18 2.99
CA ARG A 37 -11.49 6.55 3.43
C ARG A 37 -12.10 7.40 2.32
N HIS A 38 -11.76 7.12 1.07
CA HIS A 38 -12.17 7.91 -0.11
C HIS A 38 -12.64 7.01 -1.26
N PRO A 39 -13.66 6.15 -1.06
CA PRO A 39 -14.07 5.15 -2.05
C PRO A 39 -14.56 5.77 -3.36
N GLU A 40 -15.12 6.99 -3.31
CA GLU A 40 -15.60 7.74 -4.47
C GLU A 40 -14.48 8.14 -5.45
N HIS A 41 -13.23 8.12 -5.01
CA HIS A 41 -12.06 8.48 -5.84
C HIS A 41 -11.38 7.26 -6.47
N ALA A 42 -11.87 6.04 -6.21
CA ALA A 42 -11.32 4.81 -6.74
C ALA A 42 -12.27 4.16 -7.76
N ALA A 43 -11.84 4.05 -9.01
CA ALA A 43 -12.52 3.23 -10.02
C ALA A 43 -12.31 1.73 -9.79
N GLY A 44 -11.25 1.38 -9.05
CA GLY A 44 -10.91 0.01 -8.67
C GLY A 44 -9.66 -0.06 -7.82
N LEU A 45 -9.46 -1.19 -7.15
CA LEU A 45 -8.32 -1.46 -6.29
C LEU A 45 -7.66 -2.78 -6.68
N VAL A 46 -6.35 -2.75 -6.96
CA VAL A 46 -5.55 -3.93 -7.30
C VAL A 46 -4.46 -4.10 -6.24
N LEU A 47 -4.40 -5.30 -5.64
CA LEU A 47 -3.41 -5.64 -4.62
C LEU A 47 -2.44 -6.68 -5.19
N VAL A 48 -1.16 -6.37 -5.21
CA VAL A 48 -0.10 -7.22 -5.79
C VAL A 48 0.84 -7.66 -4.68
N ASP A 49 0.82 -8.95 -4.35
CA ASP A 49 1.58 -9.55 -3.24
C ASP A 49 1.56 -8.67 -1.97
N GLY A 50 0.35 -8.23 -1.61
CA GLY A 50 0.15 -7.18 -0.63
C GLY A 50 0.35 -7.61 0.82
N THR A 51 0.80 -6.68 1.65
CA THR A 51 0.71 -6.80 3.10
C THR A 51 -0.72 -6.49 3.52
N THR A 52 -1.35 -7.41 4.27
CA THR A 52 -2.63 -7.18 4.94
C THR A 52 -2.42 -6.87 6.41
N LEU A 53 -3.43 -6.33 7.10
CA LEU A 53 -3.35 -6.09 8.55
C LEU A 53 -3.03 -7.40 9.28
N HIS A 54 -3.76 -8.47 8.95
CA HIS A 54 -3.51 -9.82 9.47
C HIS A 54 -2.08 -10.31 9.19
N ARG A 55 -1.52 -10.06 7.99
CA ARG A 55 -0.13 -10.41 7.68
C ARG A 55 0.84 -9.56 8.48
N LEU A 56 0.59 -8.28 8.69
CA LEU A 56 1.44 -7.39 9.48
C LEU A 56 1.44 -7.79 10.96
N GLU A 57 0.29 -8.22 11.50
CA GLU A 57 0.16 -8.73 12.87
C GLU A 57 0.86 -10.08 13.04
N ALA A 58 0.74 -10.98 12.06
CA ALA A 58 1.40 -12.28 12.07
C ALA A 58 2.92 -12.20 11.80
N THR A 59 3.36 -11.14 11.13
CA THR A 59 4.76 -10.92 10.77
C THR A 59 5.34 -9.91 11.74
N SER A 60 6.07 -10.36 12.75
CA SER A 60 7.05 -9.45 13.37
C SER A 60 7.98 -8.98 12.24
N TRP A 61 8.28 -7.68 12.17
CA TRP A 61 9.10 -7.05 11.11
C TRP A 61 10.47 -7.74 10.86
N SER A 62 10.85 -8.67 11.74
CA SER A 62 11.95 -9.62 11.65
C SER A 62 12.06 -10.39 10.33
N VAL A 63 10.97 -10.65 9.59
CA VAL A 63 11.06 -11.34 8.28
C VAL A 63 11.77 -10.49 7.22
N LEU A 64 11.61 -9.17 7.25
CA LEU A 64 12.33 -8.25 6.36
C LEU A 64 13.82 -8.16 6.72
N THR A 65 14.16 -8.22 8.01
CA THR A 65 15.55 -8.27 8.47
C THR A 65 16.25 -9.57 8.04
N ALA A 66 15.53 -10.70 8.06
CA ALA A 66 16.08 -11.98 7.63
C ALA A 66 16.33 -12.01 6.10
N ALA A 67 15.40 -11.47 5.30
CA ALA A 67 15.53 -11.42 3.85
C ALA A 67 16.70 -10.55 3.38
N THR A 68 16.92 -9.39 4.00
CA THR A 68 18.07 -8.52 3.67
C THR A 68 19.40 -9.12 4.10
N THR A 69 19.44 -9.82 5.24
CA THR A 69 20.63 -10.56 5.70
C THR A 69 21.00 -11.71 4.75
N SER A 70 20.02 -12.34 4.10
CA SER A 70 20.25 -13.40 3.12
C SER A 70 20.77 -12.88 1.77
N LEU A 71 20.37 -11.67 1.36
CA LEU A 71 20.83 -11.04 0.12
C LEU A 71 22.25 -10.47 0.25
N ALA A 72 22.64 -10.02 1.45
CA ALA A 72 23.99 -9.50 1.72
C ALA A 72 25.09 -10.58 1.89
N ARG A 73 24.72 -11.87 1.95
CA ARG A 73 25.66 -13.00 2.06
C ARG A 73 25.93 -13.71 0.73
N ARG A 74 25.47 -13.15 -0.39
CA ARG A 74 25.72 -13.66 -1.75
C ARG A 74 26.66 -12.73 -2.50
#